data_AF-A0A914WR91-F1
#
_entry.id   AF-A0A914WR91-F1
#
_cell.length_a   1.000
_cell.length_b   1.000
_cell.length_c   1.000
_cell.angle_alpha   90.00
_cell.angle_beta   90.00
_cell.angle_gamma   90.00
#
_symmetry.space_group_name_H-M   'P 1'
#
loop_
_entity.id
_entity.type
_entity.pdbx_description
1 polymer ?
#
loop_
_entity_poly.entity_id
_entity_poly.type
_entity_poly.pdbx_seq_one_letter_code
_entity_poly.pdbx_strand_id
1 'polypeptide(L)'
;MLFVGHILAARAVANTLKSSLGPRGLDKMLVGSDGDVTITNDGATIMQKMDVKHHVAKLMVELSKSQDDEIGDGTTGVVVLAGALLEQAEQLLDKGIHPIKIADGFDMACKKALTTLDAIADNFPVEDREHLVQSAMTSLGSKVYEILFQMMIEEAKRSLHDALCVIRNLIKDNRVVYGGGASEVACALEVAKEADKITGLEQYAFRAFADALESIPMALAENSGLAPIEALTDLKAKQIAQKNPRLGIDCVSAGTNDMKQQKVIETLLSKKEQISLATQVVRMILKIDDIRLPDDDERSYPI
;
A
#
# COMPACT_ATOMS: atom_id res chain seq x y z
N MET A 1 1.27 -19.67 -18.93
CA MET A 1 2.67 -19.21 -18.95
C MET A 1 2.77 -17.69 -19.17
N LEU A 2 1.98 -17.08 -20.06
CA LEU A 2 1.91 -15.61 -20.24
C LEU A 2 1.40 -14.85 -18.99
N PHE A 3 0.34 -15.37 -18.37
CA PHE A 3 -0.29 -14.76 -17.18
C PHE A 3 0.65 -14.55 -15.99
N VAL A 4 1.57 -15.50 -15.75
CA VAL A 4 2.56 -15.42 -14.66
C VAL A 4 3.59 -14.32 -14.92
N GLY A 5 3.97 -14.10 -16.18
CA GLY A 5 4.90 -13.02 -16.55
C GLY A 5 4.37 -11.62 -16.18
N HIS A 6 3.05 -11.42 -16.27
CA HIS A 6 2.40 -10.17 -15.89
C HIS A 6 2.47 -9.91 -14.39
N ILE A 7 2.18 -10.93 -13.58
CA ILE A 7 2.29 -10.88 -12.13
C ILE A 7 3.73 -10.57 -11.72
N LEU A 8 4.71 -11.28 -12.29
CA LEU A 8 6.11 -11.09 -11.97
C LEU A 8 6.59 -9.65 -12.28
N ALA A 9 6.18 -9.09 -13.42
CA ALA A 9 6.54 -7.72 -13.77
C ALA A 9 5.97 -6.69 -12.80
N ALA A 10 4.68 -6.81 -12.43
CA ALA A 10 4.06 -5.93 -11.46
C ALA A 10 4.66 -6.09 -10.04
N ARG A 11 4.95 -7.33 -9.63
CA ARG A 11 5.62 -7.63 -8.35
C ARG A 11 7.04 -7.05 -8.29
N ALA A 12 7.80 -7.10 -9.38
CA ALA A 12 9.15 -6.52 -9.42
C ALA A 12 9.13 -5.01 -9.13
N VAL A 13 8.14 -4.30 -9.67
CA VAL A 13 7.94 -2.88 -9.39
C VAL A 13 7.52 -2.65 -7.93
N ALA A 14 6.58 -3.43 -7.40
CA ALA A 14 6.17 -3.32 -6.00
C ALA A 14 7.31 -3.61 -5.01
N ASN A 15 8.13 -4.63 -5.28
CA ASN A 15 9.30 -4.96 -4.47
C ASN A 15 10.34 -3.84 -4.46
N THR A 16 10.47 -3.09 -5.56
CA THR A 16 11.34 -1.93 -5.62
C THR A 16 10.90 -0.83 -4.66
N LEU A 17 9.59 -0.66 -4.46
CA LEU A 17 9.04 0.33 -3.52
C LEU A 17 8.95 -0.16 -2.07
N LYS A 18 8.95 -1.48 -1.83
CA LYS A 18 8.76 -2.05 -0.48
C LYS A 18 9.75 -1.48 0.55
N SER A 19 11.02 -1.32 0.18
CA SER A 19 12.05 -0.81 1.09
C SER A 19 11.94 0.70 1.36
N SER A 20 11.07 1.41 0.65
CA SER A 20 10.80 2.85 0.79
C SER A 20 9.61 3.12 1.73
N LEU A 21 8.91 2.07 2.16
CA LEU A 21 7.72 2.20 2.99
C LEU A 21 8.06 2.56 4.46
N GLY A 22 7.36 3.56 4.99
CA GLY A 22 7.43 3.94 6.41
C GLY A 22 8.52 4.97 6.74
N PRO A 23 8.61 5.40 8.01
CA PRO A 23 9.52 6.47 8.43
C PRO A 23 11.00 6.06 8.42
N ARG A 24 11.28 4.76 8.36
CA ARG A 24 12.63 4.19 8.16
C ARG A 24 12.82 3.63 6.73
N GLY A 25 11.97 4.04 5.80
CA GLY A 25 12.13 3.71 4.39
C GLY A 25 13.41 4.31 3.80
N LEU A 26 14.00 3.59 2.84
CA LEU A 26 15.22 3.98 2.14
C LEU A 26 14.89 4.74 0.86
N ASP A 27 15.61 5.82 0.62
CA ASP A 27 15.54 6.58 -0.62
C ASP A 27 16.00 5.75 -1.83
N LYS A 28 15.46 6.11 -3.00
CA LYS A 28 15.87 5.54 -4.28
C LYS A 28 16.59 6.59 -5.10
N MET A 29 17.77 6.23 -5.58
CA MET A 29 18.51 6.99 -6.58
C MET A 29 18.07 6.56 -7.98
N LEU A 30 17.58 7.52 -8.76
CA LEU A 30 17.08 7.34 -10.12
C LEU A 30 17.94 8.16 -11.06
N VAL A 31 18.34 7.56 -12.18
CA VAL A 31 19.16 8.21 -13.20
C VAL A 31 18.33 8.29 -14.49
N GLY A 32 18.02 9.51 -14.92
CA GLY A 32 17.29 9.82 -16.14
C GLY A 32 18.11 9.49 -17.39
N SER A 33 17.44 9.41 -18.53
CA SER A 33 18.08 9.16 -19.84
C SER A 33 18.98 10.31 -20.30
N ASP A 34 18.74 11.51 -19.78
CA ASP A 34 19.55 12.72 -19.93
C ASP A 34 20.70 12.82 -18.92
N GLY A 35 20.81 11.86 -18.00
CA GLY A 35 21.80 11.85 -16.92
C GLY A 35 21.38 12.64 -15.67
N ASP A 36 20.15 13.15 -15.59
CA ASP A 36 19.62 13.78 -14.38
C ASP A 36 19.54 12.75 -13.24
N VAL A 37 19.96 13.16 -12.03
CA VAL A 37 19.99 12.29 -10.86
C VAL A 37 18.96 12.78 -9.86
N THR A 38 18.04 11.90 -9.48
CA THR A 38 17.02 12.18 -8.47
C THR A 38 17.10 11.18 -7.34
N ILE A 39 17.03 11.68 -6.11
CA ILE A 39 16.99 10.86 -4.90
C ILE A 39 15.70 11.22 -4.18
N THR A 40 14.84 10.24 -3.93
CA THR A 40 13.56 10.45 -3.24
C THR A 40 13.04 9.15 -2.63
N ASN A 41 12.17 9.28 -1.63
CA ASN A 41 11.41 8.18 -1.05
C ASN A 41 9.94 8.14 -1.52
N ASP A 42 9.50 9.14 -2.28
CA ASP A 42 8.12 9.24 -2.71
C ASP A 42 7.80 8.23 -3.81
N GLY A 43 6.83 7.34 -3.55
CA GLY A 43 6.45 6.27 -4.46
C GLY A 43 5.99 6.78 -5.82
N ALA A 44 5.21 7.87 -5.87
CA ALA A 44 4.73 8.43 -7.12
C ALA A 44 5.89 8.97 -7.99
N THR A 45 6.80 9.72 -7.39
CA THR A 45 8.00 10.25 -8.06
C THR A 45 8.91 9.12 -8.54
N ILE A 46 9.12 8.08 -7.72
CA ILE A 46 9.91 6.90 -8.10
C ILE A 46 9.30 6.24 -9.33
N MET A 47 8.00 6.01 -9.31
CA MET A 47 7.28 5.31 -10.38
C MET A 47 7.24 6.10 -11.69
N GLN A 48 7.12 7.44 -11.61
CA GLN A 48 7.13 8.32 -12.78
C GLN A 48 8.50 8.39 -13.46
N LYS A 49 9.59 8.36 -12.68
CA LYS A 49 10.96 8.42 -13.23
C LYS A 49 11.52 7.05 -13.63
N MET A 50 10.88 5.96 -13.22
CA MET A 50 11.29 4.61 -13.58
C MET A 50 10.90 4.28 -15.04
N ASP A 51 11.87 3.83 -15.85
CA ASP A 51 11.61 3.36 -17.23
C ASP A 51 10.95 1.97 -17.22
N VAL A 52 9.64 1.94 -16.98
CA VAL A 52 8.85 0.71 -16.92
C VAL A 52 8.40 0.29 -18.33
N LYS A 53 9.08 -0.72 -18.89
CA LYS A 53 8.79 -1.23 -20.24
C LYS A 53 7.57 -2.16 -20.31
N HIS A 54 7.31 -2.93 -19.26
CA HIS A 54 6.24 -3.93 -19.27
C HIS A 54 4.86 -3.28 -19.09
N HIS A 55 3.92 -3.54 -20.01
CA HIS A 55 2.60 -2.91 -20.04
C HIS A 55 1.79 -3.08 -18.75
N VAL A 56 1.79 -4.28 -18.16
CA VAL A 56 1.11 -4.53 -16.88
C VAL A 56 1.78 -3.79 -15.72
N ALA A 57 3.10 -3.62 -15.76
CA ALA A 57 3.81 -2.88 -14.73
C ALA A 57 3.53 -1.37 -14.82
N LYS A 58 3.20 -0.84 -16.01
CA LYS A 58 2.69 0.53 -16.16
C LYS A 58 1.36 0.76 -15.43
N LEU A 59 0.52 -0.27 -15.27
CA LEU A 59 -0.70 -0.15 -14.45
C LEU A 59 -0.37 0.13 -12.98
N MET A 60 0.77 -0.37 -12.48
CA MET A 60 1.24 -0.05 -11.12
C MET A 60 1.73 1.41 -11.02
N VAL A 61 2.29 1.96 -12.11
CA VAL A 61 2.68 3.39 -12.19
C VAL A 61 1.43 4.27 -12.14
N GLU A 62 0.42 3.95 -12.95
CA GLU A 62 -0.85 4.66 -12.94
C GLU A 62 -1.57 4.54 -11.59
N LEU A 63 -1.52 3.36 -10.94
CA LEU A 63 -2.05 3.16 -9.59
C LEU A 63 -1.47 4.16 -8.58
N SER A 64 -0.12 4.26 -8.54
CA SER A 64 0.57 5.19 -7.65
C SER A 64 0.21 6.64 -7.94
N LYS A 65 0.04 6.98 -9.22
CA LYS A 65 -0.31 8.34 -9.67
C LYS A 65 -1.75 8.69 -9.32
N SER A 66 -2.71 7.80 -9.53
CA SER A 66 -4.11 8.01 -9.15
C SER A 66 -4.26 8.25 -7.65
N GLN A 67 -3.52 7.49 -6.82
CA GLN A 67 -3.49 7.73 -5.38
C GLN A 67 -2.92 9.12 -5.03
N ASP A 68 -1.89 9.57 -5.74
CA ASP A 68 -1.30 10.90 -5.53
C ASP A 68 -2.27 12.03 -5.93
N ASP A 69 -2.88 11.92 -7.12
CA ASP A 69 -3.78 12.93 -7.67
C ASP A 69 -5.07 13.08 -6.82
N GLU A 70 -5.63 11.97 -6.34
CA GLU A 70 -6.89 11.97 -5.59
C GLU A 70 -6.70 12.25 -4.10
N ILE A 71 -5.73 11.58 -3.47
CA ILE A 71 -5.57 11.56 -2.01
C ILE A 71 -4.32 12.31 -1.57
N GLY A 72 -3.20 12.19 -2.30
CA GLY A 72 -1.91 12.84 -2.03
C GLY A 72 -1.06 12.18 -0.95
N ASP A 73 -1.43 10.98 -0.49
CA ASP A 73 -0.70 10.19 0.51
C ASP A 73 -0.88 8.69 0.23
N GLY A 74 0.02 7.85 0.72
CA GLY A 74 -0.06 6.40 0.57
C GLY A 74 0.34 5.86 -0.80
N THR A 75 1.03 6.67 -1.61
CA THR A 75 1.52 6.32 -2.97
C THR A 75 2.39 5.06 -2.98
N THR A 76 3.28 4.92 -2.00
CA THR A 76 4.10 3.72 -1.83
C THR A 76 3.28 2.52 -1.33
N GLY A 77 2.42 2.74 -0.34
CA GLY A 77 1.63 1.68 0.31
C GLY A 77 0.66 0.98 -0.66
N VAL A 78 -0.01 1.74 -1.52
CA VAL A 78 -0.98 1.19 -2.48
C VAL A 78 -0.32 0.23 -3.48
N VAL A 79 0.90 0.55 -3.95
CA VAL A 79 1.64 -0.31 -4.90
C VAL A 79 2.16 -1.57 -4.21
N VAL A 80 2.67 -1.45 -2.97
CA VAL A 80 3.12 -2.60 -2.18
C VAL A 80 1.95 -3.56 -1.91
N LEU A 81 0.79 -3.03 -1.53
CA LEU A 81 -0.42 -3.84 -1.31
C LEU A 81 -0.88 -4.55 -2.60
N ALA A 82 -0.93 -3.84 -3.73
CA ALA A 82 -1.28 -4.44 -5.02
C ALA A 82 -0.30 -5.56 -5.42
N GLY A 83 1.01 -5.36 -5.19
CA GLY A 83 2.03 -6.38 -5.41
C GLY A 83 1.82 -7.62 -4.55
N ALA A 84 1.49 -7.44 -3.27
CA ALA A 84 1.19 -8.54 -2.36
C ALA A 84 -0.09 -9.29 -2.74
N LEU A 85 -1.14 -8.57 -3.18
CA LEU A 85 -2.36 -9.20 -3.69
C LEU A 85 -2.09 -10.04 -4.94
N LEU A 86 -1.26 -9.56 -5.86
CA LEU A 86 -0.85 -10.31 -7.05
C LEU A 86 -0.03 -11.56 -6.69
N GLU A 87 0.86 -11.46 -5.71
CA GLU A 87 1.61 -12.61 -5.19
C GLU A 87 0.68 -13.68 -4.62
N GLN A 88 -0.31 -13.27 -3.82
CA GLN A 88 -1.30 -14.20 -3.27
C GLN A 88 -2.18 -14.79 -4.36
N ALA A 89 -2.55 -14.01 -5.38
CA ALA A 89 -3.29 -14.51 -6.54
C ALA A 89 -2.49 -15.56 -7.33
N GLU A 90 -1.18 -15.37 -7.52
CA GLU A 90 -0.27 -16.35 -8.13
C GLU A 90 -0.38 -17.71 -7.46
N GLN A 91 -0.30 -17.75 -6.12
CA GLN A 91 -0.41 -18.98 -5.34
C GLN A 91 -1.77 -19.68 -5.49
N LEU A 92 -2.85 -18.92 -5.70
CA LEU A 92 -4.18 -19.48 -5.94
C LEU A 92 -4.31 -20.03 -7.37
N LEU A 93 -3.67 -19.39 -8.35
CA LEU A 93 -3.63 -19.86 -9.74
C LEU A 93 -2.84 -21.16 -9.86
N ASP A 94 -1.73 -21.29 -9.14
CA ASP A 94 -0.95 -22.53 -9.07
C ASP A 94 -1.76 -23.70 -8.50
N LYS A 95 -2.74 -23.40 -7.64
CA LYS A 95 -3.72 -24.37 -7.11
C LYS A 95 -4.88 -24.65 -8.08
N GLY A 96 -4.90 -24.04 -9.26
CA GLY A 96 -5.92 -24.21 -10.29
C GLY A 96 -7.18 -23.38 -10.09
N ILE A 97 -7.17 -22.36 -9.22
CA ILE A 97 -8.32 -21.47 -9.03
C ILE A 97 -8.37 -20.46 -10.18
N HIS A 98 -9.54 -20.34 -10.82
CA HIS A 98 -9.72 -19.47 -11.97
C HIS A 98 -9.50 -17.97 -11.62
N PRO A 99 -8.80 -17.18 -12.44
CA PRO A 99 -8.45 -15.78 -12.14
C PRO A 99 -9.67 -14.89 -11.85
N ILE A 100 -10.77 -15.08 -12.58
CA ILE A 100 -12.02 -14.34 -12.35
C ILE A 100 -12.60 -14.65 -10.96
N LYS A 101 -12.50 -15.89 -10.48
CA LYS A 101 -12.98 -16.26 -9.14
C LYS A 101 -12.12 -15.65 -8.03
N ILE A 102 -10.81 -15.55 -8.26
CA ILE A 102 -9.90 -14.84 -7.35
C ILE A 102 -10.27 -13.36 -7.31
N ALA A 103 -10.47 -12.73 -8.47
CA ALA A 103 -10.83 -11.32 -8.57
C ALA A 103 -12.16 -11.00 -7.87
N ASP A 104 -13.20 -11.81 -8.09
CA ASP A 104 -14.50 -11.64 -7.42
C ASP A 104 -14.38 -11.83 -5.90
N GLY A 105 -13.58 -12.80 -5.45
CA GLY A 105 -13.30 -13.03 -4.03
C GLY A 105 -12.53 -11.89 -3.37
N PHE A 106 -11.54 -11.31 -4.07
CA PHE A 106 -10.81 -10.12 -3.61
C PHE A 106 -11.71 -8.89 -3.52
N ASP A 107 -12.62 -8.68 -4.49
CA ASP A 107 -13.61 -7.59 -4.43
C ASP A 107 -14.52 -7.73 -3.18
N MET A 108 -14.93 -8.95 -2.84
CA MET A 108 -15.72 -9.22 -1.65
C MET A 108 -14.92 -9.02 -0.35
N ALA A 109 -13.67 -9.49 -0.31
CA ALA A 109 -12.79 -9.31 0.84
C ALA A 109 -12.44 -7.82 1.07
N CYS A 110 -12.22 -7.07 -0.02
CA CYS A 110 -12.03 -5.63 0.01
C CYS A 110 -13.22 -4.92 0.67
N LYS A 111 -14.46 -5.21 0.28
CA LYS A 111 -15.67 -4.65 0.93
C LYS A 111 -15.72 -4.93 2.44
N LYS A 112 -15.32 -6.14 2.86
CA LYS A 112 -15.24 -6.50 4.28
C LYS A 112 -14.15 -5.69 5.01
N ALA A 113 -12.99 -5.51 4.40
CA ALA A 113 -11.91 -4.68 4.93
C ALA A 113 -12.36 -3.22 5.07
N LEU A 114 -13.00 -2.63 4.05
CA LEU A 114 -13.54 -1.27 4.09
C LEU A 114 -14.58 -1.08 5.21
N THR A 115 -15.48 -2.05 5.39
CA THR A 115 -16.45 -2.03 6.50
C THR A 115 -15.75 -2.10 7.86
N THR A 116 -14.65 -2.85 7.94
CA THR A 116 -13.83 -2.93 9.16
C THR A 116 -13.15 -1.59 9.44
N LEU A 117 -12.59 -0.93 8.42
CA LEU A 117 -12.04 0.43 8.54
C LEU A 117 -13.06 1.43 9.07
N ASP A 118 -14.29 1.42 8.53
CA ASP A 118 -15.38 2.28 9.03
C ASP A 118 -15.70 2.01 10.52
N ALA A 119 -15.60 0.76 10.97
CA ALA A 119 -15.90 0.37 12.34
C ALA A 119 -14.77 0.71 13.35
N ILE A 120 -13.51 0.72 12.92
CA ILE A 120 -12.36 1.03 13.78
C ILE A 120 -11.95 2.51 13.75
N ALA A 121 -12.57 3.30 12.88
CA ALA A 121 -12.25 4.71 12.73
C ALA A 121 -12.71 5.53 13.94
N ASP A 122 -11.86 6.47 14.36
CA ASP A 122 -12.16 7.45 15.40
C ASP A 122 -12.45 8.82 14.75
N ASN A 123 -13.31 9.62 15.37
CA ASN A 123 -13.51 11.02 14.95
C ASN A 123 -12.33 11.87 15.43
N PHE A 124 -11.75 12.63 14.51
CA PHE A 124 -10.69 13.58 14.78
C PHE A 124 -11.27 14.98 14.97
N PRO A 125 -10.93 15.70 16.06
CA PRO A 125 -11.40 17.06 16.27
C PRO A 125 -10.64 18.03 15.35
N VAL A 126 -11.28 18.45 14.25
CA VAL A 126 -10.69 19.34 13.22
C VAL A 126 -10.74 20.81 13.63
N GLU A 127 -11.50 21.16 14.68
CA GLU A 127 -11.68 22.53 15.17
C GLU A 127 -10.43 23.07 15.87
N ASP A 128 -9.50 22.20 16.27
CA ASP A 128 -8.27 22.54 16.97
C ASP A 128 -7.06 22.52 16.02
N ARG A 129 -6.45 23.69 15.84
CA ARG A 129 -5.25 23.86 14.99
C ARG A 129 -4.10 22.98 15.43
N GLU A 130 -3.97 22.68 16.72
CA GLU A 130 -2.86 21.89 17.26
C GLU A 130 -2.91 20.43 16.76
N HIS A 131 -4.12 19.89 16.62
CA HIS A 131 -4.40 18.57 16.07
C HIS A 131 -4.10 18.50 14.55
N LEU A 132 -4.46 19.54 13.78
CA LEU A 132 -4.10 19.63 12.37
C LEU A 132 -2.58 19.70 12.14
N VAL A 133 -1.88 20.49 12.98
CA VAL A 133 -0.43 20.56 12.97
C VAL A 133 0.18 19.19 13.27
N GLN A 134 -0.39 18.43 14.21
CA GLN A 134 0.09 17.08 14.52
C GLN A 134 -0.03 16.10 13.33
N SER A 135 -1.14 16.16 12.59
CA SER A 135 -1.31 15.35 11.38
C SER A 135 -0.28 15.72 10.33
N ALA A 136 -0.07 17.02 10.09
CA ALA A 136 0.95 17.51 9.16
C ALA A 136 2.37 17.10 9.60
N MET A 137 2.67 17.15 10.89
CA MET A 137 3.98 16.75 11.44
C MET A 137 4.26 15.26 11.26
N THR A 138 3.25 14.39 11.16
CA THR A 138 3.46 12.97 10.86
C THR A 138 3.89 12.77 9.42
N SER A 139 3.30 13.51 8.48
CA SER A 139 3.73 13.53 7.06
C SER A 139 5.10 14.19 6.86
N LEU A 140 5.42 15.22 7.66
CA LEU A 140 6.69 15.96 7.58
C LEU A 140 7.84 15.29 8.36
N GLY A 141 7.53 14.50 9.37
CA GLY A 141 8.42 14.19 10.51
C GLY A 141 9.69 13.40 10.18
N SER A 142 9.80 12.84 8.99
CA SER A 142 10.98 12.09 8.53
C SER A 142 11.69 12.71 7.32
N LYS A 143 11.21 13.84 6.77
CA LYS A 143 11.67 14.38 5.47
C LYS A 143 12.48 15.70 5.53
N VAL A 144 12.76 16.25 6.73
CA VAL A 144 13.21 17.67 6.85
C VAL A 144 14.59 17.90 7.51
N TYR A 145 15.32 16.86 7.92
CA TYR A 145 16.66 17.04 8.51
C TYR A 145 17.80 16.76 7.52
N GLU A 146 18.27 17.80 6.79
CA GLU A 146 19.68 18.13 6.43
C GLU A 146 19.83 18.97 5.15
N ILE A 147 20.29 20.22 5.28
CA ILE A 147 20.26 21.29 4.26
C ILE A 147 21.33 21.12 3.16
N LEU A 148 20.91 20.95 1.88
CA LEU A 148 21.68 21.28 0.65
C LEU A 148 20.79 21.53 -0.59
N PHE A 149 21.30 22.32 -1.54
CA PHE A 149 20.60 23.14 -2.56
C PHE A 149 19.79 22.36 -3.64
N GLN A 150 18.60 22.86 -3.99
CA GLN A 150 17.63 22.41 -5.03
C GLN A 150 16.91 21.06 -4.83
N MET A 151 17.57 19.90 -4.74
CA MET A 151 16.88 18.61 -4.64
C MET A 151 16.02 18.50 -3.37
N MET A 152 16.55 19.01 -2.25
CA MET A 152 15.83 19.15 -0.98
C MET A 152 14.64 20.11 -1.05
N ILE A 153 14.69 21.14 -1.92
CA ILE A 153 13.58 22.09 -2.03
C ILE A 153 12.39 21.37 -2.67
N GLU A 154 12.62 20.52 -3.65
CA GLU A 154 11.54 19.72 -4.26
C GLU A 154 10.99 18.68 -3.28
N GLU A 155 11.83 18.00 -2.50
CA GLU A 155 11.33 17.08 -1.45
C GLU A 155 10.60 17.81 -0.32
N ALA A 156 11.05 19.00 0.08
CA ALA A 156 10.36 19.84 1.07
C ALA A 156 9.00 20.35 0.55
N LYS A 157 8.93 20.79 -0.71
CA LYS A 157 7.67 21.14 -1.38
C LYS A 157 6.72 19.95 -1.43
N ARG A 158 7.22 18.76 -1.77
CA ARG A 158 6.46 17.51 -1.79
C ARG A 158 5.92 17.17 -0.41
N SER A 159 6.76 17.22 0.62
CA SER A 159 6.36 16.98 2.01
C SER A 159 5.27 17.94 2.50
N LEU A 160 5.37 19.23 2.11
CA LEU A 160 4.32 20.22 2.40
C LEU A 160 3.03 19.93 1.62
N HIS A 161 3.13 19.52 0.36
CA HIS A 161 1.97 19.12 -0.44
C HIS A 161 1.25 17.92 0.19
N ASP A 162 1.98 16.87 0.58
CA ASP A 162 1.42 15.68 1.25
C ASP A 162 0.66 16.08 2.53
N ALA A 163 1.28 16.93 3.36
CA ALA A 163 0.67 17.43 4.59
C ALA A 163 -0.62 18.23 4.33
N LEU A 164 -0.64 19.07 3.29
CA LEU A 164 -1.84 19.81 2.89
C LEU A 164 -2.95 18.89 2.36
N CYS A 165 -2.59 17.85 1.62
CA CYS A 165 -3.52 16.83 1.14
C CYS A 165 -4.16 16.06 2.29
N VAL A 166 -3.39 15.69 3.32
CA VAL A 166 -3.90 15.07 4.55
C VAL A 166 -4.90 15.99 5.26
N ILE A 167 -4.57 17.27 5.43
CA ILE A 167 -5.49 18.26 6.05
C ILE A 167 -6.77 18.41 5.22
N ARG A 168 -6.65 18.52 3.89
CA ARG A 168 -7.80 18.57 2.97
C ARG A 168 -8.70 17.35 3.15
N ASN A 169 -8.12 16.16 3.30
CA ASN A 169 -8.87 14.92 3.49
C ASN A 169 -9.60 14.92 4.86
N LEU A 170 -8.96 15.38 5.93
CA LEU A 170 -9.58 15.53 7.26
C LEU A 170 -10.75 16.53 7.27
N ILE A 171 -10.70 17.59 6.45
CA ILE A 171 -11.80 18.54 6.32
C ILE A 171 -13.00 17.91 5.59
N LYS A 172 -12.75 17.02 4.62
CA LYS A 172 -13.82 16.29 3.89
C LYS A 172 -14.46 15.19 4.73
N ASP A 173 -13.64 14.43 5.45
CA ASP A 173 -14.04 13.37 6.37
C ASP A 173 -13.10 13.39 7.57
N ASN A 174 -13.63 13.78 8.73
CA ASN A 174 -12.83 13.93 9.95
C ASN A 174 -12.51 12.60 10.63
N ARG A 175 -12.84 11.46 10.02
CA ARG A 175 -12.51 10.14 10.58
C ARG A 175 -11.07 9.76 10.27
N VAL A 176 -10.41 9.20 11.27
CA VAL A 176 -9.03 8.71 11.19
C VAL A 176 -8.95 7.25 11.60
N VAL A 177 -7.97 6.57 11.05
CA VAL A 177 -7.53 5.25 11.49
C VAL A 177 -6.08 5.34 11.97
N TYR A 178 -5.64 4.32 12.67
CA TYR A 178 -4.29 4.27 13.21
C TYR A 178 -3.37 3.56 12.22
N GLY A 179 -2.28 4.23 11.87
CA GLY A 179 -1.32 3.77 10.86
C GLY A 179 -0.35 2.71 11.41
N GLY A 180 0.88 2.69 10.90
CA GLY A 180 1.92 1.76 11.38
C GLY A 180 1.57 0.28 11.19
N GLY A 181 0.73 -0.03 10.18
CA GLY A 181 0.21 -1.37 9.93
C GLY A 181 -0.91 -1.81 10.87
N ALA A 182 -1.34 -0.97 11.82
CA ALA A 182 -2.38 -1.34 12.80
C ALA A 182 -3.72 -1.58 12.12
N SER A 183 -4.13 -0.67 11.22
CA SER A 183 -5.37 -0.77 10.45
C SER A 183 -5.41 -1.99 9.53
N GLU A 184 -4.26 -2.33 8.93
CA GLU A 184 -4.08 -3.47 8.03
C GLU A 184 -4.19 -4.79 8.78
N VAL A 185 -3.55 -4.91 9.96
CA VAL A 185 -3.70 -6.09 10.83
C VAL A 185 -5.14 -6.26 11.29
N ALA A 186 -5.81 -5.17 11.69
CA ALA A 186 -7.20 -5.24 12.12
C ALA A 186 -8.11 -5.73 10.99
N CYS A 187 -7.90 -5.23 9.76
CA CYS A 187 -8.61 -5.70 8.58
C CYS A 187 -8.29 -7.16 8.24
N ALA A 188 -7.01 -7.55 8.28
CA ALA A 188 -6.58 -8.93 8.00
C ALA A 188 -7.26 -9.93 8.95
N LEU A 189 -7.32 -9.60 10.25
CA LEU A 189 -7.99 -10.43 11.26
C LEU A 189 -9.49 -10.57 10.98
N GLU A 190 -10.19 -9.49 10.65
CA GLU A 190 -11.64 -9.54 10.37
C GLU A 190 -11.97 -10.20 9.02
N VAL A 191 -11.15 -10.00 7.99
CA VAL A 191 -11.28 -10.68 6.70
C VAL A 191 -11.02 -12.18 6.85
N ALA A 192 -9.99 -12.58 7.62
CA ALA A 192 -9.71 -13.98 7.90
C ALA A 192 -10.85 -14.66 8.68
N LYS A 193 -11.41 -13.99 9.70
CA LYS A 193 -12.60 -14.48 10.42
C LYS A 193 -13.83 -14.63 9.52
N GLU A 194 -13.99 -13.73 8.54
CA GLU A 194 -15.08 -13.84 7.56
C GLU A 194 -14.86 -15.02 6.62
N ALA A 195 -13.61 -15.30 6.26
CA ALA A 195 -13.24 -16.47 5.46
C ALA A 195 -13.69 -17.80 6.11
N ASP A 196 -13.67 -17.90 7.44
CA ASP A 196 -14.11 -19.10 8.16
C ASP A 196 -15.63 -19.37 8.05
N LYS A 197 -16.41 -18.34 7.69
CA LYS A 197 -17.87 -18.45 7.51
C LYS A 197 -18.26 -18.79 6.08
N ILE A 198 -17.36 -18.59 5.12
CA ILE A 198 -17.63 -18.79 3.70
C ILE A 198 -17.44 -20.26 3.36
N THR A 199 -18.46 -20.86 2.77
CA THR A 199 -18.38 -22.19 2.17
C THR A 199 -18.13 -22.05 0.67
N GLY A 200 -16.97 -22.51 0.17
CA GLY A 200 -16.66 -22.45 -1.26
C GLY A 200 -15.21 -22.08 -1.57
N LEU A 201 -14.95 -21.79 -2.85
CA LEU A 201 -13.63 -21.41 -3.34
C LEU A 201 -13.26 -19.98 -2.92
N GLU A 202 -14.26 -19.14 -2.69
CA GLU A 202 -14.14 -17.75 -2.28
C GLU A 202 -13.42 -17.63 -0.91
N GLN A 203 -13.50 -18.66 -0.05
CA GLN A 203 -12.77 -18.73 1.20
C GLN A 203 -11.25 -18.57 0.99
N TYR A 204 -10.69 -19.18 -0.07
CA TYR A 204 -9.26 -19.09 -0.36
C TYR A 204 -8.87 -17.67 -0.78
N ALA A 205 -9.73 -16.98 -1.54
CA ALA A 205 -9.51 -15.60 -1.93
C ALA A 205 -9.56 -14.65 -0.71
N PHE A 206 -10.47 -14.87 0.24
CA PHE A 206 -10.50 -14.08 1.48
C PHE A 206 -9.23 -14.28 2.31
N ARG A 207 -8.76 -15.52 2.47
CA ARG A 207 -7.51 -15.82 3.20
C ARG A 207 -6.31 -15.18 2.52
N ALA A 208 -6.18 -15.33 1.20
CA ALA A 208 -5.16 -14.68 0.39
C ALA A 208 -5.19 -13.15 0.52
N PHE A 209 -6.37 -12.53 0.56
CA PHE A 209 -6.51 -11.09 0.76
C PHE A 209 -6.05 -10.66 2.16
N ALA A 210 -6.42 -11.42 3.20
CA ALA A 210 -5.96 -11.18 4.56
C ALA A 210 -4.43 -11.29 4.67
N ASP A 211 -3.83 -12.32 4.07
CA ASP A 211 -2.38 -12.51 4.03
C ASP A 211 -1.68 -11.37 3.25
N ALA A 212 -2.31 -10.83 2.20
CA ALA A 212 -1.77 -9.68 1.46
C ALA A 212 -1.78 -8.39 2.29
N LEU A 213 -2.80 -8.16 3.13
CA LEU A 213 -2.84 -7.01 4.04
C LEU A 213 -1.69 -7.05 5.07
N GLU A 214 -1.25 -8.24 5.47
CA GLU A 214 -0.14 -8.44 6.40
C GLU A 214 1.22 -8.05 5.81
N SER A 215 1.31 -7.87 4.48
CA SER A 215 2.55 -7.47 3.82
C SER A 215 3.03 -6.06 4.19
N ILE A 216 2.10 -5.14 4.48
CA ILE A 216 2.37 -3.76 4.90
C ILE A 216 3.05 -3.71 6.29
N PRO A 217 2.47 -4.26 7.37
CA PRO A 217 3.14 -4.30 8.67
C PRO A 217 4.45 -5.11 8.63
N MET A 218 4.55 -6.16 7.80
CA MET A 218 5.82 -6.88 7.62
C MET A 218 6.90 -6.00 6.99
N ALA A 219 6.56 -5.25 5.93
CA ALA A 219 7.48 -4.32 5.29
C ALA A 219 7.93 -3.21 6.25
N LEU A 220 7.01 -2.66 7.05
CA LEU A 220 7.35 -1.68 8.08
C LEU A 220 8.30 -2.25 9.12
N ALA A 221 8.05 -3.47 9.60
CA ALA A 221 8.93 -4.14 10.56
C ALA A 221 10.34 -4.39 9.97
N GLU A 222 10.40 -4.87 8.73
CA GLU A 222 11.64 -5.13 7.99
C GLU A 222 12.47 -3.84 7.84
N ASN A 223 11.86 -2.77 7.35
CA ASN A 223 12.51 -1.47 7.16
C ASN A 223 12.94 -0.84 8.49
N SER A 224 12.26 -1.20 9.59
CA SER A 224 12.63 -0.76 10.94
C SER A 224 13.71 -1.61 11.62
N GLY A 225 14.20 -2.66 10.97
CA GLY A 225 15.22 -3.57 11.52
C GLY A 225 14.68 -4.59 12.53
N LEU A 226 13.37 -4.80 12.56
CA LEU A 226 12.71 -5.82 13.38
C LEU A 226 12.59 -7.13 12.61
N ALA A 227 12.48 -8.26 13.32
CA ALA A 227 12.13 -9.54 12.71
C ALA A 227 10.67 -9.51 12.24
N PRO A 228 10.36 -9.51 10.91
CA PRO A 228 9.01 -9.20 10.43
C PRO A 228 7.95 -10.19 10.89
N ILE A 229 8.29 -11.48 10.89
CA ILE A 229 7.38 -12.56 11.28
C ILE A 229 7.07 -12.50 12.78
N GLU A 230 8.09 -12.31 13.62
CA GLU A 230 7.92 -12.20 15.08
C GLU A 230 7.09 -10.96 15.43
N ALA A 231 7.46 -9.80 14.85
CA ALA A 231 6.77 -8.54 15.09
C ALA A 231 5.28 -8.61 14.70
N LEU A 232 4.97 -9.16 13.53
CA LEU A 232 3.59 -9.33 13.07
C LEU A 232 2.81 -10.32 13.95
N THR A 233 3.43 -11.45 14.30
CA THR A 233 2.79 -12.50 15.12
C THR A 233 2.41 -11.94 16.49
N ASP A 234 3.35 -11.26 17.14
CA ASP A 234 3.13 -10.61 18.43
C ASP A 234 2.05 -9.52 18.34
N LEU A 235 2.07 -8.74 17.25
CA LEU A 235 1.09 -7.69 17.01
C LEU A 235 -0.32 -8.25 16.87
N LYS A 236 -0.49 -9.30 16.06
CA LYS A 236 -1.77 -10.01 15.88
C LYS A 236 -2.29 -10.57 17.20
N ALA A 237 -1.42 -11.23 17.97
CA ALA A 237 -1.77 -11.77 19.27
C ALA A 237 -2.26 -10.66 20.23
N LYS A 238 -1.57 -9.52 20.29
CA LYS A 238 -1.97 -8.37 21.10
C LYS A 238 -3.30 -7.77 20.65
N GLN A 239 -3.50 -7.55 19.34
CA GLN A 239 -4.78 -7.02 18.83
C GLN A 239 -5.95 -7.94 19.15
N ILE A 240 -5.79 -9.26 19.04
CA ILE A 240 -6.84 -10.25 19.37
C ILE A 240 -7.13 -10.23 20.88
N ALA A 241 -6.09 -10.33 21.71
CA ALA A 241 -6.25 -10.42 23.17
C ALA A 241 -6.88 -9.16 23.78
N GLN A 242 -6.47 -7.99 23.29
CA GLN A 242 -6.91 -6.70 23.82
C GLN A 242 -8.10 -6.10 23.07
N LYS A 243 -8.48 -6.67 21.91
CA LYS A 243 -9.47 -6.10 20.98
C LYS A 243 -9.18 -4.64 20.65
N ASN A 244 -7.91 -4.32 20.45
CA ASN A 244 -7.44 -2.95 20.27
C ASN A 244 -6.84 -2.78 18.85
N PRO A 245 -7.57 -2.17 17.89
CA PRO A 245 -7.10 -1.99 16.52
C PRO A 245 -6.05 -0.88 16.39
N ARG A 246 -5.67 -0.21 17.48
CA ARG A 246 -4.68 0.87 17.51
C ARG A 246 -3.25 0.39 17.64
N LEU A 247 -3.06 -0.91 17.89
CA LEU A 247 -1.73 -1.48 18.08
C LEU A 247 -1.08 -1.71 16.71
N GLY A 248 0.05 -1.05 16.47
CA GLY A 248 0.84 -1.14 15.24
C GLY A 248 2.30 -1.49 15.49
N ILE A 249 3.08 -1.53 14.41
CA ILE A 249 4.53 -1.75 14.44
C ILE A 249 5.21 -0.48 14.96
N ASP A 250 6.05 -0.62 15.98
CA ASP A 250 6.84 0.48 16.54
C ASP A 250 8.05 0.77 15.63
N CYS A 251 7.81 1.56 14.59
CA CYS A 251 8.81 1.81 13.57
C CYS A 251 9.95 2.72 14.04
N VAL A 252 9.70 3.54 15.06
CA VAL A 252 10.62 4.58 15.57
C VAL A 252 11.25 4.20 16.90
N SER A 253 10.96 3.01 17.42
CA SER A 253 11.46 2.52 18.73
C SER A 253 11.01 3.41 19.89
N ALA A 254 9.75 3.86 19.87
CA ALA A 254 9.14 4.66 20.94
C ALA A 254 8.86 3.86 22.23
N GLY A 255 8.93 2.53 22.19
CA GLY A 255 8.73 1.66 23.35
C GLY A 255 7.25 1.33 23.65
N THR A 256 6.34 1.70 22.76
CA THR A 256 4.90 1.38 22.83
C THR A 256 4.40 0.95 21.45
N ASN A 257 3.47 0.00 21.36
CA ASN A 257 2.83 -0.35 20.08
C ASN A 257 1.55 0.47 19.82
N ASP A 258 1.11 1.33 20.75
CA ASP A 258 -0.13 2.08 20.60
C ASP A 258 0.08 3.30 19.70
N MET A 259 -0.43 3.21 18.47
CA MET A 259 -0.28 4.26 17.45
C MET A 259 -1.01 5.55 17.83
N LYS A 260 -2.01 5.50 18.73
CA LYS A 260 -2.62 6.72 19.27
C LYS A 260 -1.64 7.47 20.16
N GLN A 261 -0.91 6.75 21.00
CA GLN A 261 0.10 7.33 21.88
C GLN A 261 1.29 7.85 21.07
N GLN A 262 1.69 7.12 20.03
CA GLN A 262 2.71 7.57 19.08
C GLN A 262 2.22 8.68 18.14
N LYS A 263 0.91 8.96 18.12
CA LYS A 263 0.25 9.93 17.23
C LYS A 263 0.43 9.59 15.74
N VAL A 264 0.55 8.31 15.41
CA VAL A 264 0.60 7.79 14.03
C VAL A 264 -0.83 7.58 13.55
N ILE A 265 -1.34 8.57 12.83
CA ILE A 265 -2.71 8.60 12.31
C ILE A 265 -2.71 8.70 10.78
N GLU A 266 -3.71 8.11 10.16
CA GLU A 266 -3.99 8.24 8.74
C GLU A 266 -5.46 8.58 8.54
N THR A 267 -5.79 9.35 7.50
CA THR A 267 -7.19 9.66 7.21
C THR A 267 -7.91 8.39 6.76
N LEU A 268 -9.13 8.17 7.24
CA LEU A 268 -9.93 7.02 6.83
C LEU A 268 -10.13 7.00 5.31
N LEU A 269 -10.35 8.19 4.72
CA LEU A 269 -10.49 8.36 3.27
C LEU A 269 -9.26 7.81 2.52
N SER A 270 -8.05 8.20 2.92
CA SER A 270 -6.80 7.70 2.32
C SER A 270 -6.70 6.19 2.39
N LYS A 271 -6.93 5.60 3.57
CA LYS A 271 -6.79 4.15 3.76
C LYS A 271 -7.81 3.35 2.95
N LYS A 272 -9.06 3.83 2.87
CA LYS A 272 -10.10 3.19 2.05
C LYS A 272 -9.76 3.22 0.57
N GLU A 273 -9.22 4.34 0.09
CA GLU A 273 -8.83 4.49 -1.31
C GLU A 273 -7.66 3.56 -1.66
N GLN A 274 -6.62 3.50 -0.82
CA GLN A 274 -5.47 2.59 -1.02
C GLN A 274 -5.92 1.12 -1.19
N ILE A 275 -6.79 0.61 -0.30
CA ILE A 275 -7.27 -0.78 -0.40
C ILE A 275 -8.13 -0.97 -1.66
N SER A 276 -8.97 0.02 -1.98
CA SER A 276 -9.89 -0.05 -3.12
C SER A 276 -9.14 -0.05 -4.45
N LEU A 277 -8.24 0.92 -4.66
CA LEU A 277 -7.46 1.05 -5.89
C LEU A 277 -6.52 -0.14 -6.10
N ALA A 278 -5.85 -0.61 -5.05
CA ALA A 278 -4.99 -1.80 -5.14
C ALA A 278 -5.80 -3.03 -5.59
N THR A 279 -6.99 -3.24 -5.01
CA THR A 279 -7.88 -4.34 -5.39
C THR A 279 -8.36 -4.20 -6.84
N GLN A 280 -8.74 -2.99 -7.26
CA GLN A 280 -9.22 -2.73 -8.62
C GLN A 280 -8.14 -3.00 -9.67
N VAL A 281 -6.90 -2.56 -9.44
CA VAL A 281 -5.79 -2.81 -10.36
C VAL A 281 -5.45 -4.29 -10.42
N VAL A 282 -5.41 -5.01 -9.29
CA VAL A 282 -5.23 -6.46 -9.29
C VAL A 282 -6.32 -7.15 -10.10
N ARG A 283 -7.59 -6.75 -9.92
CA ARG A 283 -8.71 -7.27 -10.70
C ARG A 283 -8.58 -6.98 -12.19
N MET A 284 -8.08 -5.81 -12.58
CA MET A 284 -7.80 -5.49 -13.99
C MET A 284 -6.73 -6.43 -14.54
N ILE A 285 -5.62 -6.59 -13.81
CA ILE A 285 -4.49 -7.45 -14.22
C ILE A 285 -4.94 -8.91 -14.36
N LEU A 286 -5.72 -9.43 -13.41
CA LEU A 286 -6.20 -10.80 -13.45
C LEU A 286 -7.16 -11.08 -14.61
N LYS A 287 -7.71 -10.04 -15.24
CA LYS A 287 -8.61 -10.17 -16.40
C LYS A 287 -7.90 -10.11 -17.74
N ILE A 288 -6.59 -9.81 -17.76
CA ILE A 288 -5.79 -9.80 -18.97
C ILE A 288 -5.37 -11.24 -19.28
N ASP A 289 -5.89 -11.79 -20.37
CA ASP A 289 -5.54 -13.12 -20.86
C ASP A 289 -4.48 -13.08 -21.98
N ASP A 290 -4.49 -12.04 -22.80
CA ASP A 290 -3.56 -11.83 -23.92
C ASP A 290 -3.15 -10.34 -24.06
N ILE A 291 -1.92 -10.09 -24.53
CA ILE A 291 -1.40 -8.76 -24.87
C ILE A 291 -0.90 -8.81 -26.32
N ARG A 292 -1.52 -8.03 -27.21
CA ARG A 292 -1.11 -7.91 -28.61
C ARG A 292 -0.45 -6.56 -28.84
N LEU A 293 0.82 -6.57 -29.26
CA LEU A 293 1.51 -5.36 -29.67
C LEU A 293 1.42 -5.18 -31.19
N PRO A 294 1.35 -3.94 -31.71
CA PRO A 294 1.27 -3.69 -33.15
C PRO A 294 2.40 -4.34 -33.96
N ASP A 295 3.59 -4.51 -33.35
CA ASP A 295 4.77 -5.08 -34.00
C ASP A 295 4.83 -6.62 -33.96
N ASP A 296 3.88 -7.30 -33.30
CA ASP A 296 3.86 -8.76 -33.21
C ASP A 296 3.30 -9.47 -34.47
N ASP A 297 2.63 -8.73 -35.37
CA ASP A 297 2.01 -9.29 -36.58
C ASP A 297 3.00 -9.51 -37.76
N GLU A 298 4.23 -9.00 -37.69
CA GLU A 298 5.21 -9.13 -38.79
C GLU A 298 6.15 -10.36 -38.70
N ARG A 299 6.09 -11.16 -37.63
CA ARG A 299 7.06 -12.27 -37.41
C ARG A 299 6.51 -13.69 -37.52
N SER A 300 5.30 -13.88 -38.03
CA SER A 300 4.71 -15.22 -38.19
C SER A 300 4.27 -15.52 -39.62
N TYR A 301 5.17 -15.40 -40.60
CA TYR A 301 5.15 -16.25 -41.81
C TYR A 301 6.57 -16.46 -42.37
N PRO A 302 7.14 -17.66 -42.22
CA PRO A 302 7.89 -18.28 -43.30
C PRO A 302 7.14 -19.52 -43.80
N ILE A 303 7.04 -19.57 -45.13
CA ILE A 303 6.47 -20.61 -45.99
C ILE A 303 7.09 -21.98 -45.71
#